data_AF-A0A1B9LLI3-F1
#
_entry.id   AF-A0A1B9LLI3-F1
#
_cell.length_a   1.000
_cell.length_b   1.000
_cell.length_c   1.000
_cell.angle_alpha   90.00
_cell.angle_beta   90.00
_cell.angle_gamma   90.00
#
_symmetry.space_group_name_H-M   'P 1'
#
loop_
_entity.id
_entity.type
_entity.pdbx_description
1 polymer ?
#
loop_
_entity_poly.entity_id
_entity_poly.type
_entity_poly.pdbx_seq_one_letter_code
_entity_poly.pdbx_strand_id
1 'polypeptide(L)'
;MNTNQTNTISFQITELLIKHMRFIATMQQVFGVIFIIAGAFTCLGIITAIVGIPQIFAGAKLFKSGSAFSLAASLRKGDDIVDAIENIYGYWKYFLITFIASIIFIVLYIVIIISILVTYSNGYY
;
A
#
# COMPACT_ATOMS: atom_id res chain seq x y z
N MET A 1 1.79 5.53 -41.94
CA MET A 1 2.38 5.02 -40.69
C MET A 1 1.27 4.28 -39.96
N ASN A 2 1.32 2.93 -39.93
CA ASN A 2 0.25 2.10 -39.38
C ASN A 2 0.33 2.14 -37.84
N THR A 3 -0.58 2.88 -37.20
CA THR A 3 -0.59 3.12 -35.74
C THR A 3 -1.30 2.02 -34.93
N ASN A 4 -1.64 0.88 -35.54
CA ASN A 4 -2.37 -0.21 -34.88
C ASN A 4 -1.55 -1.49 -34.70
N GLN A 5 -0.25 -1.38 -34.41
CA GLN A 5 0.49 -2.52 -33.85
C GLN A 5 0.28 -2.55 -32.33
N THR A 6 -0.78 -3.21 -31.88
CA THR A 6 -0.86 -3.67 -30.49
C THR A 6 0.29 -4.66 -30.29
N ASN A 7 1.35 -4.22 -29.62
CA ASN A 7 2.42 -5.11 -29.17
C ASN A 7 1.81 -6.09 -28.17
N THR A 8 1.48 -7.29 -28.62
CA THR A 8 0.87 -8.33 -27.78
C THR A 8 1.95 -8.97 -26.92
N ILE A 9 1.90 -8.74 -25.61
CA ILE A 9 2.70 -9.49 -24.65
C ILE A 9 1.89 -10.73 -24.26
N SER A 10 2.31 -11.91 -24.72
CA SER A 10 1.67 -13.19 -24.37
C SER A 10 2.51 -13.94 -23.35
N PHE A 11 1.90 -14.39 -22.26
CA PHE A 11 2.54 -15.23 -21.25
C PHE A 11 1.82 -16.58 -21.21
N GLN A 12 2.58 -17.67 -21.13
CA GLN A 12 1.99 -18.98 -20.86
C GLN A 12 1.65 -19.08 -19.38
N ILE A 13 0.39 -19.42 -19.07
CA ILE A 13 -0.04 -19.68 -17.69
C ILE A 13 0.49 -21.04 -17.27
N THR A 14 1.66 -21.04 -16.64
CA THR A 14 2.29 -22.23 -16.07
C THR A 14 1.80 -22.48 -14.64
N GLU A 15 1.90 -23.74 -14.18
CA GLU A 15 1.62 -24.11 -12.79
C GLU A 15 2.47 -23.30 -11.79
N LEU A 16 3.71 -22.97 -12.19
CA LEU A 16 4.59 -22.12 -11.41
C LEU A 16 3.99 -20.72 -11.20
N LEU A 17 3.51 -20.10 -12.28
CA LEU A 17 2.90 -18.77 -12.24
C LEU A 17 1.64 -18.76 -11.37
N ILE A 18 0.77 -19.77 -11.51
CA ILE A 18 -0.42 -19.93 -10.68
C ILE A 18 -0.05 -20.01 -9.19
N LYS A 19 0.95 -20.83 -8.85
CA LYS A 19 1.42 -20.98 -7.47
C LYS A 19 1.92 -19.64 -6.90
N HIS A 20 2.67 -18.87 -7.69
CA HIS A 20 3.21 -17.58 -7.28
C HIS A 20 2.10 -16.53 -7.13
N MET A 21 1.16 -16.46 -8.07
CA MET A 21 0.02 -15.55 -8.00
C MET A 21 -0.83 -15.83 -6.76
N ARG A 22 -1.09 -17.11 -6.42
CA ARG A 22 -1.82 -17.47 -5.19
C ARG A 22 -1.10 -17.02 -3.93
N PHE A 23 0.22 -17.21 -3.86
CA PHE A 23 1.00 -16.75 -2.72
C PHE A 23 0.95 -15.22 -2.58
N ILE A 24 1.17 -14.50 -3.69
CA ILE A 24 1.09 -13.04 -3.74
C ILE A 24 -0.31 -12.57 -3.33
N ALA A 25 -1.37 -13.22 -3.83
CA ALA A 25 -2.76 -12.92 -3.50
C ALA A 25 -3.01 -12.98 -1.99
N THR A 26 -2.63 -14.10 -1.35
CA THR A 26 -2.79 -14.29 0.09
C THR A 26 -2.01 -13.23 0.86
N MET A 27 -0.77 -12.95 0.49
CA MET A 27 0.05 -11.92 1.15
C MET A 27 -0.61 -10.55 1.03
N GLN A 28 -1.04 -10.16 -0.16
CA GLN A 28 -1.69 -8.86 -0.38
C GLN A 28 -3.00 -8.71 0.39
N GLN A 29 -3.79 -9.78 0.51
CA GLN A 29 -5.01 -9.76 1.33
C GLN A 29 -4.69 -9.60 2.82
N VAL A 30 -3.75 -10.38 3.35
CA VAL A 30 -3.36 -10.31 4.76
C VAL A 30 -2.77 -8.93 5.10
N PHE A 31 -1.80 -8.46 4.32
CA PHE A 31 -1.20 -7.14 4.53
C PHE A 31 -2.20 -6.01 4.29
N GLY A 32 -3.12 -6.16 3.34
CA GLY A 32 -4.18 -5.17 3.10
C GLY A 32 -5.06 -4.95 4.33
N VAL A 33 -5.47 -6.04 4.99
CA VAL A 33 -6.26 -5.97 6.24
C VAL A 33 -5.42 -5.36 7.38
N ILE A 34 -4.16 -5.78 7.54
CA ILE A 34 -3.27 -5.21 8.57
C ILE A 34 -3.10 -3.70 8.37
N PHE A 35 -2.91 -3.24 7.14
CA PHE A 35 -2.78 -1.81 6.82
C PHE A 35 -4.04 -1.02 7.13
N ILE A 36 -5.22 -1.58 6.84
CA ILE A 36 -6.50 -0.95 7.19
C ILE A 36 -6.64 -0.80 8.70
N ILE A 37 -6.35 -1.87 9.46
CA ILE A 37 -6.44 -1.86 10.93
C ILE A 37 -5.43 -0.86 11.51
N ALA A 38 -4.16 -0.92 11.08
CA ALA A 38 -3.13 0.00 11.52
C ALA A 38 -3.51 1.45 11.20
N GLY A 39 -4.08 1.70 10.01
CA GLY A 39 -4.50 3.04 9.59
C GLY A 39 -5.66 3.56 10.44
N ALA A 40 -6.61 2.70 10.79
CA ALA A 40 -7.70 3.04 11.70
C ALA A 40 -7.20 3.44 13.10
N PHE A 41 -6.20 2.73 13.64
CA PHE A 41 -5.54 3.14 14.88
C PHE A 41 -4.79 4.47 14.74
N THR A 42 -4.11 4.70 13.62
CA THR A 42 -3.43 5.97 13.33
C THR A 42 -4.42 7.14 13.22
N CYS A 43 -5.67 6.90 12.82
CA CYS A 43 -6.71 7.93 12.78
C CYS A 43 -7.25 8.34 14.16
N LEU A 44 -6.90 7.64 15.26
CA LEU A 44 -7.36 8.02 16.60
C LEU A 44 -6.79 9.37 17.07
N GLY A 45 -5.59 9.72 16.61
CA GLY A 45 -5.07 11.06 16.75
C GLY A 45 -5.56 11.96 15.62
N ILE A 46 -6.18 13.10 15.96
CA ILE A 46 -6.69 14.07 14.97
C ILE A 46 -5.59 14.48 13.98
N ILE A 47 -4.37 14.71 14.50
CA ILE A 47 -3.23 15.13 13.69
C ILE A 47 -2.68 13.96 12.86
N THR A 48 -2.66 12.74 13.41
CA THR A 48 -2.12 11.54 12.75
C THR A 48 -3.06 10.97 11.70
N ALA A 49 -4.34 11.39 11.66
CA ALA A 49 -5.29 11.01 10.61
C ALA A 49 -4.82 11.36 9.18
N ILE A 50 -3.95 12.36 9.02
CA ILE A 50 -3.30 12.70 7.73
C ILE A 50 -2.49 11.51 7.18
N VAL A 51 -1.91 10.69 8.05
CA VAL A 51 -1.20 9.46 7.70
C VAL A 51 -2.17 8.27 7.63
N GLY A 52 -3.08 8.17 8.60
CA GLY A 52 -3.99 7.04 8.73
C GLY A 52 -4.95 6.86 7.56
N ILE A 53 -5.53 7.95 7.04
CA ILE A 53 -6.51 7.90 5.94
C ILE A 53 -5.86 7.35 4.64
N PRO A 54 -4.73 7.90 4.15
CA PRO A 54 -3.99 7.31 3.03
C PRO A 54 -3.61 5.84 3.26
N GLN A 55 -3.22 5.47 4.48
CA GLN A 55 -2.85 4.09 4.82
C GLN A 55 -4.02 3.12 4.66
N ILE A 56 -5.23 3.52 5.06
CA ILE A 56 -6.46 2.74 4.87
C ILE A 56 -6.74 2.53 3.39
N PHE A 57 -6.64 3.60 2.58
CA PHE A 57 -6.86 3.49 1.13
C PHE A 57 -5.81 2.60 0.44
N ALA A 58 -4.55 2.68 0.88
CA ALA A 58 -3.50 1.78 0.44
C ALA A 58 -3.88 0.32 0.77
N GLY A 59 -4.20 0.02 2.04
CA GLY A 59 -4.58 -1.32 2.47
C GLY A 59 -5.79 -1.88 1.71
N ALA A 60 -6.82 -1.06 1.46
CA ALA A 60 -7.99 -1.45 0.68
C ALA A 60 -7.64 -1.78 -0.78
N LYS A 61 -6.75 -0.99 -1.42
CA LYS A 61 -6.26 -1.27 -2.77
C LYS A 61 -5.40 -2.53 -2.83
N LEU A 62 -4.56 -2.76 -1.82
CA LEU A 62 -3.74 -3.97 -1.71
C LEU A 62 -4.61 -5.22 -1.56
N PHE A 63 -5.64 -5.15 -0.70
CA PHE A 63 -6.60 -6.24 -0.53
C PHE A 63 -7.32 -6.58 -1.85
N LYS A 64 -7.80 -5.56 -2.57
CA LYS A 64 -8.46 -5.74 -3.87
C LYS A 64 -7.52 -6.36 -4.92
N SER A 65 -6.26 -5.93 -4.95
CA SER A 65 -5.23 -6.54 -5.81
C SER A 65 -5.06 -8.03 -5.50
N GLY A 66 -4.99 -8.40 -4.22
CA GLY A 66 -4.86 -9.79 -3.83
C GLY A 66 -6.06 -10.64 -4.24
N SER A 67 -7.28 -10.12 -4.08
CA SER A 67 -8.49 -10.81 -4.57
C SER A 67 -8.49 -10.99 -6.09
N ALA A 68 -8.06 -9.99 -6.85
CA ALA A 68 -7.94 -10.10 -8.31
C ALA A 68 -6.85 -11.11 -8.73
N PHE A 69 -5.69 -11.13 -8.08
CA PHE A 69 -4.66 -12.17 -8.33
C PHE A 69 -5.14 -13.58 -7.98
N SER A 70 -5.93 -13.74 -6.92
CA SER A 70 -6.54 -15.02 -6.55
C SER A 70 -7.53 -15.50 -7.62
N LEU A 71 -8.33 -14.56 -8.15
CA LEU A 71 -9.29 -14.82 -9.22
C LEU A 71 -8.57 -15.18 -10.53
N ALA A 72 -7.55 -14.42 -10.91
CA ALA A 72 -6.70 -14.69 -12.08
C ALA A 72 -6.06 -16.08 -12.02
N ALA A 73 -5.56 -16.48 -10.84
CA ALA A 73 -4.98 -17.80 -10.63
C ALA A 73 -6.01 -18.95 -10.72
N SER A 74 -7.29 -18.65 -10.55
CA SER A 74 -8.38 -19.63 -10.54
C SER A 74 -9.11 -19.71 -11.88
N LEU A 75 -9.41 -18.56 -12.49
CA LEU A 75 -10.18 -18.45 -13.74
C LEU A 75 -9.31 -18.37 -14.99
N ARG A 76 -7.99 -18.14 -14.85
CA ARG A 76 -7.03 -18.00 -15.96
C ARG A 76 -7.41 -16.91 -16.98
N LYS A 77 -8.19 -15.91 -16.56
CA LYS A 77 -8.56 -14.76 -17.40
C LYS A 77 -7.49 -13.67 -17.30
N GLY A 78 -7.08 -13.14 -18.45
CA GLY A 78 -6.09 -12.07 -18.52
C GLY A 78 -6.59 -10.75 -17.91
N ASP A 79 -7.88 -10.47 -18.01
CA ASP A 79 -8.49 -9.25 -17.48
C ASP A 79 -8.31 -9.12 -15.95
N ASP A 80 -8.41 -10.25 -15.22
CA ASP A 80 -8.21 -10.28 -13.77
C ASP A 80 -6.76 -9.91 -13.37
N ILE A 81 -5.78 -10.19 -14.23
CA ILE A 81 -4.38 -9.80 -14.01
C ILE A 81 -4.21 -8.29 -14.21
N VAL A 82 -4.87 -7.72 -15.21
CA VAL A 82 -4.86 -6.27 -15.45
C VAL A 82 -5.46 -5.54 -14.26
N ASP A 83 -6.61 -6.01 -13.76
CA ASP A 83 -7.26 -5.47 -12.56
C ASP A 83 -6.37 -5.59 -11.32
N ALA A 84 -5.67 -6.70 -11.15
CA ALA A 84 -4.73 -6.89 -10.06
C ALA A 84 -3.57 -5.88 -10.13
N ILE A 85 -3.01 -5.66 -11.33
CA ILE A 85 -1.94 -4.69 -11.56
C ILE A 85 -2.45 -3.25 -11.36
N GLU A 86 -3.66 -2.91 -11.78
CA GLU A 86 -4.21 -1.58 -11.56
C GLU A 86 -4.38 -1.29 -10.05
N ASN A 87 -4.85 -2.29 -9.29
CA ASN A 87 -5.02 -2.15 -7.85
C ASN A 87 -3.69 -2.09 -7.11
N ILE A 88 -2.66 -2.85 -7.51
CA ILE A 88 -1.32 -2.75 -6.91
C ILE A 88 -0.67 -1.40 -7.22
N TYR A 89 -0.86 -0.87 -8.43
CA TYR A 89 -0.43 0.48 -8.79
C TYR A 89 -1.14 1.55 -7.94
N GLY A 90 -2.45 1.38 -7.71
CA GLY A 90 -3.22 2.21 -6.79
C GLY A 90 -2.67 2.17 -5.36
N TYR A 91 -2.35 0.98 -4.85
CA TYR A 91 -1.71 0.80 -3.55
C TYR A 91 -0.42 1.61 -3.43
N TRP A 92 0.49 1.50 -4.39
CA TRP A 92 1.77 2.20 -4.34
C TRP A 92 1.64 3.72 -4.30
N LYS A 93 0.64 4.29 -4.98
CA LYS A 93 0.37 5.74 -4.90
C LYS A 93 -0.01 6.18 -3.49
N TYR A 94 -0.96 5.48 -2.86
CA TYR A 94 -1.37 5.79 -1.49
C TYR A 94 -0.29 5.47 -0.45
N PHE A 95 0.46 4.40 -0.67
CA PHE A 95 1.58 4.02 0.18
C PHE A 95 2.68 5.10 0.16
N LEU A 96 3.02 5.63 -1.02
CA LEU A 96 4.01 6.71 -1.14
C LEU A 96 3.58 7.97 -0.39
N ILE A 97 2.30 8.36 -0.48
CA ILE A 97 1.74 9.48 0.29
C ILE A 97 1.86 9.22 1.79
N THR A 98 1.45 8.03 2.24
CA THR A 98 1.53 7.60 3.65
C THR A 98 2.97 7.63 4.15
N PHE A 99 3.92 7.18 3.32
CA PHE A 99 5.34 7.11 3.64
C PHE A 99 5.96 8.51 3.81
N ILE A 100 5.71 9.42 2.87
CA ILE A 100 6.17 10.81 2.96
C ILE A 100 5.59 11.49 4.21
N ALA A 101 4.28 11.35 4.44
CA ALA A 101 3.63 11.93 5.61
C ALA A 101 4.24 11.39 6.91
N SER A 102 4.49 10.08 6.99
CA SER A 102 5.14 9.45 8.16
C SER A 102 6.53 10.02 8.44
N ILE A 103 7.35 10.26 7.40
CA ILE A 103 8.68 10.85 7.57
C ILE A 103 8.58 12.26 8.17
N ILE A 104 7.67 13.09 7.65
CA ILE A 104 7.46 14.45 8.17
C ILE A 104 7.08 14.41 9.65
N PHE A 105 6.18 13.51 10.03
CA PHE A 105 5.77 13.34 11.42
C PHE A 105 6.90 12.88 12.35
N ILE A 106 7.76 11.96 11.89
CA ILE A 106 8.93 11.52 12.65
C ILE A 106 9.89 12.69 12.90
N VAL A 107 10.16 13.50 11.88
CA VAL A 107 11.03 14.69 12.02
C VAL A 107 10.46 15.68 13.02
N LEU A 108 9.16 16.00 12.90
CA LEU A 108 8.49 16.90 13.84
C LEU A 108 8.52 16.37 15.28
N TYR A 109 8.28 15.08 15.46
CA TYR A 109 8.34 14.43 16.77
C TYR A 109 9.73 14.55 17.40
N ILE A 110 10.80 14.29 16.64
CA ILE A 110 12.18 14.42 17.11
C ILE A 110 12.48 15.87 17.53
N VAL A 111 12.07 16.86 16.73
CA VAL A 111 12.28 18.28 17.04
C VAL A 111 11.60 18.65 18.36
N ILE A 112 10.33 18.26 18.55
CA ILE A 112 9.57 18.53 19.77
C ILE A 112 10.27 17.91 21.00
N ILE A 113 10.69 16.65 20.92
CA ILE A 113 11.39 15.97 22.02
C ILE A 113 12.69 16.68 22.38
N ILE A 114 13.50 17.07 21.38
CA ILE A 114 14.74 17.80 21.62
C ILE A 114 14.44 19.16 22.28
N SER A 115 13.45 19.90 21.79
CA SER A 115 13.06 21.19 22.37
C SER A 115 12.67 21.05 23.83
N ILE A 116 11.84 20.05 24.16
CA ILE A 116 11.41 19.75 25.53
C ILE A 116 12.63 19.43 26.42
N LEU A 117 13.53 18.55 25.96
CA LEU A 117 14.73 18.17 26.70
C LEU A 117 15.66 19.37 26.97
N VAL A 118 15.85 20.25 25.99
CA VAL A 118 16.66 21.47 26.14
C VAL A 118 16.03 22.45 27.12
N THR A 119 14.70 22.62 27.10
CA THR A 119 13.99 23.46 28.07
C THR A 119 14.16 22.92 29.50
N TYR A 120 14.03 21.61 29.70
CA TYR A 120 14.27 20.98 30.99
C TYR A 120 15.74 21.06 31.44
N SER A 121 16.70 20.89 30.53
CA SER A 121 18.13 20.94 30.89
C SER A 121 18.61 22.33 31.26
N ASN A 122 18.02 23.37 30.66
CA ASN A 122 18.42 24.75 30.89
C ASN A 122 17.70 25.42 32.08
N GLY A 123 16.85 24.70 32.82
CA GLY A 123 16.21 25.22 34.03
C GLY A 123 15.24 26.37 33.78
N TYR A 124 14.62 26.43 32.59
CA TYR A 124 13.47 27.33 32.35
C TYR A 124 12.20 26.88 33.10
N TYR A 125 12.32 25.80 33.89
CA TYR A 125 11.47 25.38 35.00
C TYR A 125 12.36 24.92 36.16
#